data_AF-A0AAD5I077-F1
#
_entry.id   AF-A0AAD5I077-F1
#
_cell.length_a   1.000
_cell.length_b   1.000
_cell.length_c   1.000
_cell.angle_alpha   90.00
_cell.angle_beta   90.00
_cell.angle_gamma   90.00
#
_symmetry.space_group_name_H-M   'P 1'
#
loop_
_entity.id
_entity.type
_entity.pdbx_description
1 polymer ?
#
loop_
_entity_poly.entity_id
_entity_poly.type
_entity_poly.pdbx_seq_one_letter_code
_entity_poly.pdbx_strand_id
1 'polypeptide(L)'
;MTCVTRSTARRAARKSVFPPEIQLYILEWLMPSHNTSKNRLARLSNFACVCKSWQRIVEKSTFHRISLRPAAISTFERLVGPDSNRRGYVKHVLLEIPVGQVDFDPSASHYNHVFTRAVSKLWKVLSTWQRHSLTVELGIFSSFEARMHRWDFRYAGRILEGEPESLLGNPHIDHASRFENPPTDPLFLHQWTWQKRSYLGSRALEFQFGKYHSLPSTPVITRLLVRRQYFRNISPKAFADMFKATPCLEVIHLERWCYNEILSDKDWDRGSSLMGLHLPSSLKRFSFYDECNTTYHRQGRMRLPRSNKRLLSDVVNELLVEVAHAAKHMPKLEILEIWNCEARDRKAGIFRYEKLDRAGKIVCQGTWDLDISKQVKRAWQEVLVAPGGGHYELGIEVMSLQPREIGLNLSIPEAEEECA
;
A
#
# COMPACT_ATOMS: atom_id res chain seq x y z
N MET A 1 59.05 18.25 -58.93
CA MET A 1 57.67 18.60 -58.53
C MET A 1 57.22 17.56 -57.52
N THR A 2 56.88 18.04 -56.33
CA THR A 2 56.76 17.29 -55.06
C THR A 2 55.46 16.52 -54.93
N CYS A 3 55.57 15.24 -54.57
CA CYS A 3 54.48 14.40 -54.07
C CYS A 3 54.09 14.89 -52.67
N VAL A 4 52.84 15.37 -52.51
CA VAL A 4 52.27 15.72 -51.21
C VAL A 4 51.22 14.67 -50.85
N THR A 5 51.60 13.77 -49.94
CA THR A 5 50.71 12.92 -49.17
C THR A 5 49.72 13.76 -48.39
N ARG A 6 48.44 13.76 -48.76
CA ARG A 6 47.37 14.35 -47.95
C ARG A 6 46.80 13.29 -47.01
N SER A 7 47.39 13.21 -45.82
CA SER A 7 46.77 12.63 -44.64
C SER A 7 45.46 13.37 -44.35
N THR A 8 44.32 12.74 -44.62
CA THR A 8 43.05 13.13 -44.02
C THR A 8 42.78 12.24 -42.82
N ALA A 9 43.46 12.54 -41.72
CA ALA A 9 42.97 12.15 -40.41
C ALA A 9 41.57 12.75 -40.24
N ARG A 10 40.53 11.93 -40.37
CA ARG A 10 39.18 12.27 -39.91
C ARG A 10 39.25 12.46 -38.40
N ARG A 11 39.45 13.70 -37.98
CA ARG A 11 39.31 14.15 -36.60
C ARG A 11 37.89 13.79 -36.16
N ALA A 12 37.76 12.78 -35.31
CA ALA A 12 36.49 12.43 -34.68
C ALA A 12 35.92 13.71 -34.06
N ALA A 13 34.75 14.15 -34.53
CA ALA A 13 34.06 15.28 -33.95
C ALA A 13 33.93 15.02 -32.44
N ARG A 14 34.49 15.92 -31.62
CA ARG A 14 34.30 15.87 -30.17
C ARG A 14 32.79 15.86 -29.95
N LYS A 15 32.23 14.75 -29.44
CA LYS A 15 30.83 14.71 -28.99
C LYS A 15 30.65 15.92 -28.09
N SER A 16 29.86 16.90 -28.50
CA SER A 16 29.43 18.01 -27.65
C SER A 16 28.48 17.42 -26.62
N VAL A 17 29.06 16.82 -25.58
CA VAL A 17 28.31 16.32 -24.44
C VAL A 17 27.97 17.55 -23.63
N PHE A 18 26.70 17.94 -23.61
CA PHE A 18 26.20 18.97 -22.71
C PHE A 18 26.70 18.70 -21.28
N PRO A 19 27.00 19.72 -20.46
CA PRO A 19 27.31 19.51 -19.04
C PRO A 19 26.24 18.65 -18.35
N PRO A 20 26.58 17.84 -17.33
CA PRO A 20 25.63 17.00 -16.61
C PRO A 20 24.37 17.75 -16.15
N GLU A 21 24.52 19.02 -15.75
CA GLU A 21 23.45 19.92 -15.30
C GLU A 21 22.44 20.21 -16.40
N ILE A 22 22.92 20.46 -17.62
CA ILE A 22 22.07 20.71 -18.79
C ILE A 22 21.38 19.42 -19.25
N GLN A 23 22.07 18.27 -19.15
CA GLN A 23 21.45 16.97 -19.43
C GLN A 23 20.34 16.64 -18.42
N LEU A 24 20.56 16.94 -17.15
CA LEU A 24 19.54 16.80 -16.09
C LEU A 24 18.33 17.68 -16.41
N TYR A 25 18.53 18.97 -16.70
CA TYR A 25 17.44 19.89 -17.02
C TYR A 25 16.60 19.43 -18.23
N ILE A 26 17.25 18.97 -19.30
CA ILE A 26 16.55 18.42 -20.48
C ILE A 26 15.74 17.17 -20.10
N LEU A 27 16.34 16.26 -19.33
CA LEU A 27 15.68 15.02 -18.93
C LEU A 27 14.54 15.28 -17.94
N GLU A 28 14.71 16.17 -16.97
CA GLU A 28 13.67 16.59 -16.04
C GLU A 28 12.48 17.20 -16.77
N TRP A 29 12.72 17.96 -17.85
CA TRP A 29 11.64 18.49 -18.67
C TRP A 29 10.93 17.41 -19.51
N LEU A 30 11.69 16.46 -20.08
CA LEU A 30 11.13 15.39 -20.92
C LEU A 30 10.43 14.29 -20.11
N MET A 31 10.90 14.02 -18.89
CA MET A 31 10.49 12.85 -18.13
C MET A 31 9.01 12.82 -17.73
N PRO A 32 8.41 13.90 -17.21
CA PRO A 32 7.00 13.94 -16.82
C PRO A 32 6.04 13.55 -17.96
N SER A 33 6.25 14.09 -19.16
CA SER A 33 5.39 13.82 -20.33
C SER A 33 5.53 12.39 -20.87
N HIS A 34 6.62 11.70 -20.53
CA HIS A 34 6.97 10.37 -21.03
C HIS A 34 6.78 9.26 -19.98
N ASN A 35 6.62 9.63 -18.71
CA ASN A 35 6.32 8.70 -17.61
C ASN A 35 4.89 8.14 -17.71
N THR A 36 3.96 8.93 -18.25
CA THR A 36 2.55 8.58 -18.45
C THR A 36 2.20 8.19 -19.89
N SER A 37 3.14 8.38 -20.83
CA SER A 37 2.89 8.14 -22.24
C SER A 37 2.79 6.65 -22.56
N LYS A 38 1.65 6.26 -23.12
CA LYS A 38 1.40 4.89 -23.58
C LYS A 38 2.00 4.61 -24.95
N ASN A 39 2.56 5.64 -25.61
CA ASN A 39 3.28 5.49 -26.87
C ASN A 39 4.66 4.85 -26.64
N ARG A 40 4.93 3.72 -27.31
CA ARG A 40 6.21 2.99 -27.20
C ARG A 40 7.42 3.84 -27.59
N LEU A 41 7.24 4.81 -28.49
CA LEU A 41 8.30 5.71 -28.94
C LEU A 41 8.62 6.80 -27.91
N ALA A 42 7.67 7.12 -27.03
CA ALA A 42 7.79 8.13 -25.99
C ALA A 42 8.05 7.50 -24.61
N ARG A 43 8.72 6.34 -24.55
CA ARG A 43 9.08 5.71 -23.27
C ARG A 43 10.40 6.27 -22.75
N LEU A 44 10.44 6.49 -21.44
CA LEU A 44 11.66 6.85 -20.71
C LEU A 44 12.82 5.89 -20.99
N SER A 45 12.53 4.59 -21.16
CA SER A 45 13.56 3.59 -21.49
C SER A 45 14.35 3.90 -22.76
N ASN A 46 13.78 4.64 -23.71
CA ASN A 46 14.46 5.01 -24.96
C ASN A 46 15.57 6.03 -24.69
N PHE A 47 15.37 6.96 -23.76
CA PHE A 47 16.38 7.92 -23.34
C PHE A 47 17.57 7.26 -22.64
N ALA A 48 17.34 6.15 -21.93
CA ALA A 48 18.40 5.39 -21.29
C ALA A 48 19.39 4.77 -22.30
N CYS A 49 19.01 4.61 -23.57
CA CYS A 49 19.86 4.05 -24.63
C CYS A 49 20.79 5.09 -25.30
N VAL A 50 20.61 6.39 -25.04
CA VAL A 50 21.34 7.47 -25.74
C VAL A 50 22.82 7.51 -25.37
N CYS A 51 23.13 7.55 -24.07
CA CYS A 51 24.50 7.53 -23.57
C CYS A 51 24.54 7.08 -22.10
N LYS A 52 25.75 6.78 -21.57
CA LYS A 52 25.92 6.34 -20.18
C LYS A 52 25.48 7.35 -19.12
N SER A 53 25.56 8.65 -19.43
CA SER A 53 25.09 9.70 -18.52
C SER A 53 23.56 9.69 -18.41
N TRP A 54 22.88 9.74 -19.56
CA TRP A 54 21.40 9.65 -19.64
C TRP A 54 20.89 8.34 -19.06
N GLN A 55 21.58 7.22 -19.34
CA GLN A 55 21.27 5.93 -18.74
C GLN A 55 21.21 6.02 -17.21
N ARG A 56 22.22 6.63 -16.56
CA ARG A 56 22.25 6.74 -15.09
C ARG A 56 21.12 7.62 -14.54
N ILE A 57 20.86 8.76 -15.18
CA ILE A 57 19.82 9.72 -14.75
C ILE A 57 18.44 9.08 -14.88
N VAL A 58 18.14 8.54 -16.06
CA VAL A 58 16.85 7.92 -16.37
C VAL A 58 16.64 6.67 -15.52
N GLU A 59 17.63 5.77 -15.44
CA GLU A 59 17.49 4.55 -14.64
C GLU A 59 17.31 4.85 -13.15
N LYS A 60 17.94 5.91 -12.61
CA LYS A 60 17.73 6.32 -11.22
C LYS A 60 16.27 6.64 -10.93
N SER A 61 15.56 7.27 -11.88
CA SER A 61 14.14 7.56 -11.75
C SER A 61 13.26 6.34 -12.07
N THR A 62 13.49 5.65 -13.18
CA THR A 62 12.63 4.53 -13.60
C THR A 62 12.74 3.31 -12.68
N PHE A 63 13.90 3.09 -12.05
CA PHE A 63 14.08 2.02 -11.06
C PHE A 63 13.65 2.44 -9.65
N HIS A 64 13.38 3.72 -9.39
CA HIS A 64 13.02 4.20 -8.05
C HIS A 64 11.79 3.48 -7.48
N ARG A 65 10.73 3.39 -8.28
CA ARG A 65 9.50 2.67 -7.97
C ARG A 65 9.19 1.66 -9.07
N ILE A 66 9.18 0.38 -8.72
CA ILE A 66 8.98 -0.72 -9.66
C ILE A 66 7.70 -1.45 -9.32
N SER A 67 6.80 -1.58 -10.30
CA SER A 67 5.66 -2.50 -10.21
C SER A 67 6.01 -3.83 -10.86
N LEU A 68 5.76 -4.94 -10.16
CA LEU A 68 6.10 -6.30 -10.57
C LEU A 68 4.87 -7.18 -10.58
N ARG A 69 4.71 -7.95 -11.68
CA ARG A 69 3.88 -9.16 -11.69
C ARG A 69 4.73 -10.38 -11.29
N PRO A 70 4.14 -11.45 -10.75
CA PRO A 70 4.88 -12.66 -10.37
C PRO A 70 5.76 -13.25 -11.50
N ALA A 71 5.32 -13.14 -12.75
CA ALA A 71 6.09 -13.57 -13.92
C ALA A 71 7.38 -12.76 -14.16
N ALA A 72 7.40 -11.48 -13.78
CA ALA A 72 8.52 -10.57 -14.01
C ALA A 72 9.62 -10.65 -12.93
N ILE A 73 9.38 -11.33 -11.81
CA ILE A 73 10.32 -11.37 -10.66
C ILE A 73 11.70 -11.91 -11.06
N SER A 74 11.77 -12.92 -11.93
CA SER A 74 13.08 -13.46 -12.38
C SER A 74 13.84 -12.49 -13.29
N THR A 75 13.14 -11.72 -14.11
CA THR A 75 13.76 -10.66 -14.91
C THR A 75 14.25 -9.53 -14.00
N PHE A 76 13.44 -9.16 -12.99
CA PHE A 76 13.83 -8.20 -11.98
C PHE A 76 15.11 -8.64 -11.26
N GLU A 77 15.17 -9.86 -10.72
CA GLU A 77 16.36 -10.43 -10.07
C GLU A 77 17.62 -10.29 -10.92
N ARG A 78 17.53 -10.60 -12.22
CA ARG A 78 18.65 -10.44 -13.16
C ARG A 78 19.07 -8.98 -13.38
N LEU A 79 18.11 -8.04 -13.41
CA LEU A 79 18.38 -6.62 -13.65
C LEU A 79 18.97 -5.90 -12.42
N VAL A 80 18.61 -6.34 -11.22
CA VAL A 80 19.07 -5.78 -9.93
C VAL A 80 19.88 -6.79 -9.11
N GLY A 81 20.66 -7.61 -9.82
CA GLY A 81 21.61 -8.56 -9.22
C GLY A 81 22.69 -7.88 -8.36
N PRO A 82 23.52 -8.67 -7.65
CA PRO A 82 24.51 -8.15 -6.70
C PRO A 82 25.47 -7.10 -7.27
N ASP A 83 25.90 -7.29 -8.52
CA ASP A 83 26.87 -6.41 -9.19
C ASP A 83 26.20 -5.23 -9.93
N SER A 84 24.87 -5.14 -9.88
CA SER A 84 24.11 -4.13 -10.61
C SER A 84 23.94 -2.85 -9.78
N ASN A 85 24.50 -1.74 -10.26
CA ASN A 85 24.28 -0.40 -9.70
C ASN A 85 22.78 -0.01 -9.64
N ARG A 86 21.93 -0.65 -10.47
CA ARG A 86 20.48 -0.41 -10.49
C ARG A 86 19.81 -0.80 -9.18
N ARG A 87 20.38 -1.75 -8.44
CA ARG A 87 19.88 -2.15 -7.11
C ARG A 87 19.78 -0.96 -6.16
N GLY A 88 20.79 -0.09 -6.18
CA GLY A 88 20.83 1.10 -5.31
C GLY A 88 19.75 2.13 -5.62
N TYR A 89 19.21 2.13 -6.84
CA TYR A 89 18.13 3.03 -7.26
C TYR A 89 16.77 2.59 -6.77
N VAL A 90 16.54 1.29 -6.55
CA VAL A 90 15.22 0.77 -6.16
C VAL A 90 14.87 1.18 -4.74
N LYS A 91 13.82 1.97 -4.54
CA LYS A 91 13.35 2.38 -3.19
C LYS A 91 11.96 1.84 -2.87
N HIS A 92 11.19 1.50 -3.88
CA HIS A 92 9.83 0.98 -3.73
C HIS A 92 9.59 -0.16 -4.73
N VAL A 93 9.15 -1.31 -4.22
CA VAL A 93 8.68 -2.45 -5.04
C VAL A 93 7.21 -2.71 -4.73
N LEU A 94 6.34 -2.53 -5.72
CA LEU A 94 4.94 -2.95 -5.68
C LEU A 94 4.84 -4.34 -6.31
N LEU A 95 4.35 -5.33 -5.57
CA LEU A 95 4.05 -6.66 -6.08
C LEU A 95 2.56 -6.80 -6.34
N GLU A 96 2.17 -6.84 -7.62
CA GLU A 96 0.78 -6.98 -8.04
C GLU A 96 0.42 -8.45 -8.30
N ILE A 97 -0.39 -9.03 -7.42
CA ILE A 97 -0.76 -10.45 -7.44
C ILE A 97 -2.19 -10.60 -7.99
N PRO A 98 -2.37 -11.19 -9.19
CA PRO A 98 -3.70 -11.51 -9.71
C PRO A 98 -4.29 -12.72 -8.99
N VAL A 99 -5.51 -12.59 -8.48
CA VAL A 99 -6.34 -13.69 -7.99
C VAL A 99 -7.69 -13.71 -8.73
N GLY A 100 -8.40 -14.84 -8.71
CA GLY A 100 -9.62 -15.01 -9.52
C GLY A 100 -10.94 -14.73 -8.79
N GLN A 101 -12.04 -15.03 -9.48
CA GLN A 101 -13.39 -14.53 -9.22
C GLN A 101 -14.17 -15.20 -8.08
N VAL A 102 -13.86 -16.43 -7.67
CA VAL A 102 -14.78 -17.17 -6.79
C VAL A 102 -14.00 -18.02 -5.79
N ASP A 103 -14.17 -17.73 -4.49
CA ASP A 103 -13.60 -18.49 -3.36
C ASP A 103 -14.65 -19.41 -2.70
N PHE A 104 -15.66 -19.91 -3.43
CA PHE A 104 -16.66 -20.86 -2.92
C PHE A 104 -16.24 -22.32 -3.02
N ASP A 105 -15.04 -22.57 -3.54
CA ASP A 105 -14.55 -23.89 -3.93
C ASP A 105 -13.38 -24.32 -3.01
N PRO A 106 -13.19 -25.62 -2.69
CA PRO A 106 -11.97 -26.17 -2.08
C PRO A 106 -10.63 -25.71 -2.69
N SER A 107 -10.67 -24.99 -3.82
CA SER A 107 -9.58 -24.19 -4.40
C SER A 107 -9.20 -22.90 -3.66
N ALA A 108 -9.69 -22.62 -2.45
CA ALA A 108 -9.02 -21.67 -1.53
C ALA A 108 -7.51 -21.97 -1.42
N SER A 109 -7.15 -23.25 -1.59
CA SER A 109 -5.78 -23.72 -1.78
C SER A 109 -5.04 -23.08 -2.97
N HIS A 110 -5.68 -22.93 -4.14
CA HIS A 110 -5.03 -22.41 -5.35
C HIS A 110 -4.57 -20.95 -5.21
N TYR A 111 -5.44 -20.04 -4.77
CA TYR A 111 -5.05 -18.62 -4.64
C TYR A 111 -4.08 -18.39 -3.48
N ASN A 112 -4.19 -19.16 -2.40
CA ASN A 112 -3.17 -19.21 -1.36
C ASN A 112 -1.83 -19.68 -1.92
N HIS A 113 -1.80 -20.68 -2.79
CA HIS A 113 -0.56 -21.09 -3.47
C HIS A 113 -0.01 -20.00 -4.41
N VAL A 114 -0.85 -19.31 -5.17
CA VAL A 114 -0.44 -18.19 -6.04
C VAL A 114 0.16 -17.06 -5.21
N PHE A 115 -0.53 -16.64 -4.15
CA PHE A 115 -0.09 -15.64 -3.18
C PHE A 115 1.25 -16.06 -2.56
N THR A 116 1.31 -17.28 -1.99
CA THR A 116 2.50 -17.81 -1.34
C THR A 116 3.70 -17.84 -2.28
N ARG A 117 3.52 -18.35 -3.50
CA ARG A 117 4.60 -18.44 -4.48
C ARG A 117 5.10 -17.06 -4.90
N ALA A 118 4.20 -16.10 -5.12
CA ALA A 118 4.57 -14.76 -5.52
C ALA A 118 5.38 -14.04 -4.43
N VAL A 119 4.85 -14.01 -3.20
CA VAL A 119 5.51 -13.36 -2.06
C VAL A 119 6.82 -14.06 -1.71
N SER A 120 6.83 -15.39 -1.64
CA SER A 120 8.05 -16.16 -1.32
C SER A 120 9.16 -15.94 -2.36
N LYS A 121 8.81 -15.85 -3.64
CA LYS A 121 9.78 -15.59 -4.70
C LYS A 121 10.38 -14.19 -4.58
N LEU A 122 9.56 -13.17 -4.29
CA LEU A 122 10.08 -11.82 -4.05
C LEU A 122 10.95 -11.76 -2.80
N TRP A 123 10.51 -12.34 -1.68
CA TRP A 123 11.29 -12.40 -0.44
C TRP A 123 12.63 -13.09 -0.64
N LYS A 124 12.67 -14.19 -1.41
CA LYS A 124 13.92 -14.87 -1.77
C LYS A 124 14.88 -13.98 -2.55
N VAL A 125 14.39 -13.17 -3.49
CA VAL A 125 15.24 -12.22 -4.23
C VAL A 125 15.77 -11.15 -3.27
N LEU A 126 14.90 -10.57 -2.45
CA LEU A 126 15.24 -9.50 -1.52
C LEU A 126 16.13 -9.94 -0.36
N SER A 127 16.11 -11.23 0.00
CA SER A 127 16.98 -11.76 1.07
C SER A 127 18.46 -11.76 0.68
N THR A 128 18.76 -11.64 -0.61
CA THR A 128 20.15 -11.51 -1.12
C THR A 128 20.67 -10.07 -1.07
N TRP A 129 19.84 -9.10 -0.66
CA TRP A 129 20.21 -7.70 -0.61
C TRP A 129 20.73 -7.34 0.78
N GLN A 130 21.63 -6.37 0.84
CA GLN A 130 22.24 -5.89 2.09
C GLN A 130 22.28 -4.36 2.12
N ARG A 131 22.26 -3.79 3.34
CA ARG A 131 22.46 -2.35 3.61
C ARG A 131 21.57 -1.43 2.77
N HIS A 132 20.32 -1.83 2.58
CA HIS A 132 19.38 -1.13 1.73
C HIS A 132 18.05 -0.97 2.45
N SER A 133 17.45 0.21 2.38
CA SER A 133 16.10 0.45 2.87
C SER A 133 15.12 0.39 1.70
N LEU A 134 14.13 -0.48 1.82
CA LEU A 134 13.15 -0.76 0.78
C LEU A 134 11.73 -0.66 1.32
N THR A 135 10.86 -0.06 0.51
CA THR A 135 9.41 -0.15 0.66
C THR A 135 8.89 -1.29 -0.21
N VAL A 136 8.18 -2.22 0.40
CA VAL A 136 7.41 -3.25 -0.32
C VAL A 136 5.93 -2.94 -0.17
N GLU A 137 5.23 -2.84 -1.30
CA GLU A 137 3.78 -2.68 -1.37
C GLU A 137 3.18 -3.95 -1.96
N LEU A 138 2.14 -4.50 -1.34
CA LEU A 138 1.44 -5.68 -1.84
C LEU A 138 0.10 -5.25 -2.42
N GLY A 139 -0.08 -5.49 -3.71
CA GLY A 139 -1.31 -5.18 -4.43
C GLY A 139 -2.00 -6.44 -4.91
N ILE A 140 -3.00 -6.92 -4.18
CA ILE A 140 -3.74 -8.12 -4.58
C ILE A 140 -5.08 -7.70 -5.15
N PHE A 141 -5.34 -8.14 -6.37
CA PHE A 141 -6.51 -7.69 -7.11
C PHE A 141 -7.19 -8.86 -7.82
N SER A 142 -8.50 -8.74 -7.99
CA SER A 142 -9.28 -9.74 -8.68
C SER A 142 -9.20 -9.56 -10.19
N SER A 143 -9.03 -10.66 -10.92
CA SER A 143 -9.20 -10.68 -12.39
C SER A 143 -10.61 -10.26 -12.80
N PHE A 144 -11.57 -10.30 -11.86
CA PHE A 144 -12.88 -9.71 -12.02
C PHE A 144 -12.86 -8.21 -12.25
N GLU A 145 -12.07 -7.45 -11.48
CA GLU A 145 -11.95 -6.00 -11.61
C GLU A 145 -11.47 -5.63 -13.02
N ALA A 146 -10.42 -6.31 -13.48
CA ALA A 146 -9.87 -6.10 -14.82
C ALA A 146 -10.86 -6.50 -15.93
N ARG A 147 -11.75 -7.47 -15.67
CA ARG A 147 -12.84 -7.83 -16.59
C ARG A 147 -13.94 -6.79 -16.56
N MET A 148 -14.37 -6.35 -15.38
CA MET A 148 -15.44 -5.35 -15.23
C MET A 148 -15.03 -3.98 -15.75
N HIS A 149 -13.77 -3.59 -15.60
CA HIS A 149 -13.21 -2.43 -16.29
C HIS A 149 -13.40 -2.53 -17.81
N ARG A 150 -13.08 -3.68 -18.41
CA ARG A 150 -13.26 -3.88 -19.86
C ARG A 150 -14.72 -3.97 -20.30
N TRP A 151 -15.61 -4.43 -19.43
CA TRP A 151 -17.04 -4.51 -19.72
C TRP A 151 -17.71 -3.14 -19.64
N ASP A 152 -17.45 -2.39 -18.58
CA ASP A 152 -18.07 -1.08 -18.37
C ASP A 152 -17.65 -0.07 -19.43
N PHE A 153 -16.38 -0.04 -19.82
CA PHE A 153 -15.92 0.84 -20.92
C PHE A 153 -16.57 0.51 -22.27
N ARG A 154 -16.93 -0.75 -22.54
CA ARG A 154 -17.59 -1.16 -23.77
C ARG A 154 -19.09 -0.88 -23.77
N TYR A 155 -19.77 -1.04 -22.63
CA TYR A 155 -21.22 -0.85 -22.54
C TYR A 155 -21.62 0.60 -22.24
N ALA A 156 -20.79 1.37 -21.54
CA ALA A 156 -21.03 2.79 -21.27
C ALA A 156 -20.73 3.71 -22.46
N GLY A 157 -20.45 3.15 -23.65
CA GLY A 157 -20.22 3.91 -24.89
C GLY A 157 -19.00 4.84 -24.87
N ARG A 158 -18.06 4.65 -23.92
CA ARG A 158 -16.89 5.54 -23.74
C ARG A 158 -15.76 5.27 -24.73
N ILE A 159 -15.88 4.23 -25.54
CA ILE A 159 -14.99 3.87 -26.64
C ILE A 159 -15.83 3.31 -27.80
N LEU A 160 -15.62 3.80 -29.02
CA LEU A 160 -16.11 3.19 -30.26
C LEU A 160 -15.34 1.88 -30.55
N GLU A 161 -15.99 0.87 -31.13
CA GLU A 161 -15.30 -0.36 -31.55
C GLU A 161 -14.07 -0.04 -32.42
N GLY A 162 -12.88 -0.44 -31.97
CA GLY A 162 -11.62 -0.26 -32.71
C GLY A 162 -10.58 0.68 -32.08
N GLU A 163 -10.93 1.43 -31.02
CA GLU A 163 -9.93 2.27 -30.33
C GLU A 163 -8.91 1.44 -29.54
N PRO A 164 -7.64 1.87 -29.47
CA PRO A 164 -6.58 1.09 -28.84
C PRO A 164 -6.77 0.97 -27.32
N GLU A 165 -6.48 -0.22 -26.76
CA GLU A 165 -6.52 -0.52 -25.31
C GLU A 165 -5.69 0.47 -24.46
N SER A 166 -4.78 1.21 -25.08
CA SER A 166 -4.07 2.32 -24.46
C SER A 166 -4.96 3.51 -24.07
N LEU A 167 -6.23 3.62 -24.46
CA LEU A 167 -7.10 4.69 -23.92
C LEU A 167 -7.77 4.28 -22.60
N LEU A 168 -7.81 2.99 -22.28
CA LEU A 168 -8.29 2.49 -20.99
C LEU A 168 -7.36 3.05 -19.89
N GLY A 169 -7.93 3.79 -18.93
CA GLY A 169 -7.23 4.23 -17.72
C GLY A 169 -6.63 3.05 -16.97
N ASN A 170 -5.85 3.31 -15.92
CA ASN A 170 -5.42 2.21 -15.06
C ASN A 170 -6.69 1.60 -14.41
N PRO A 171 -7.04 0.33 -14.70
CA PRO A 171 -8.24 -0.29 -14.16
C PRO A 171 -8.30 -0.22 -12.63
N HIS A 172 -7.15 -0.22 -11.97
CA HIS A 172 -7.08 -0.17 -10.50
C HIS A 172 -7.42 1.21 -9.96
N ILE A 173 -7.01 2.28 -10.66
CA ILE A 173 -7.31 3.67 -10.27
C ILE A 173 -8.77 4.01 -10.59
N ASP A 174 -9.25 3.61 -11.76
CA ASP A 174 -10.64 3.83 -12.20
C ASP A 174 -11.65 3.00 -11.40
N HIS A 175 -11.30 1.78 -10.96
CA HIS A 175 -12.18 1.01 -10.09
C HIS A 175 -12.16 1.49 -8.64
N ALA A 176 -11.00 1.81 -8.08
CA ALA A 176 -10.93 2.35 -6.72
C ALA A 176 -11.79 3.61 -6.55
N SER A 177 -11.73 4.55 -7.51
CA SER A 177 -12.54 5.77 -7.49
C SER A 177 -14.05 5.49 -7.59
N ARG A 178 -14.48 4.46 -8.33
CA ARG A 178 -15.88 4.01 -8.37
C ARG A 178 -16.35 3.43 -7.04
N PHE A 179 -15.48 2.91 -6.19
CA PHE A 179 -15.91 2.42 -4.87
C PHE A 179 -15.98 3.54 -3.84
N GLU A 180 -15.19 4.58 -3.99
CA GLU A 180 -15.33 5.83 -3.24
C GLU A 180 -16.61 6.57 -3.64
N ASN A 181 -16.94 6.56 -4.94
CA ASN A 181 -18.13 7.20 -5.52
C ASN A 181 -18.84 6.26 -6.53
N PRO A 182 -19.63 5.28 -6.04
CA PRO A 182 -20.33 4.33 -6.89
C PRO A 182 -21.38 5.05 -7.75
N PRO A 183 -21.51 4.67 -9.03
CA PRO A 183 -22.61 5.12 -9.85
C PRO A 183 -23.94 4.89 -9.15
N THR A 184 -24.85 5.86 -9.24
CA THR A 184 -26.21 5.75 -8.67
C THR A 184 -27.12 4.83 -9.50
N ASP A 185 -26.61 4.23 -10.57
CA ASP A 185 -27.34 3.32 -11.46
C ASP A 185 -27.78 2.04 -10.71
N PRO A 186 -29.09 1.74 -10.67
CA PRO A 186 -29.62 0.51 -10.10
C PRO A 186 -28.98 -0.77 -10.65
N LEU A 187 -28.54 -0.81 -11.91
CA LEU A 187 -27.88 -1.98 -12.50
C LEU A 187 -26.50 -2.23 -11.89
N PHE A 188 -25.73 -1.17 -11.66
CA PHE A 188 -24.44 -1.25 -10.96
C PHE A 188 -24.64 -1.78 -9.53
N LEU A 189 -25.62 -1.24 -8.80
CA LEU A 189 -25.93 -1.66 -7.43
C LEU A 189 -26.39 -3.12 -7.35
N HIS A 190 -27.22 -3.55 -8.29
CA HIS A 190 -27.65 -4.94 -8.38
C HIS A 190 -26.45 -5.86 -8.67
N GLN A 191 -25.69 -5.59 -9.74
CA GLN A 191 -24.51 -6.39 -10.08
C GLN A 191 -23.49 -6.44 -8.93
N TRP A 192 -23.29 -5.31 -8.25
CA TRP A 192 -22.44 -5.21 -7.07
C TRP A 192 -22.91 -6.16 -5.95
N THR A 193 -24.18 -6.08 -5.58
CA THR A 193 -24.77 -6.92 -4.51
C THR A 193 -24.54 -8.40 -4.76
N TRP A 194 -24.65 -8.83 -6.02
CA TRP A 194 -24.42 -10.22 -6.44
C TRP A 194 -22.94 -10.60 -6.56
N GLN A 195 -22.07 -9.69 -6.97
CA GLN A 195 -20.68 -10.00 -7.36
C GLN A 195 -19.63 -9.45 -6.40
N LYS A 196 -20.02 -8.92 -5.24
CA LYS A 196 -19.10 -8.39 -4.21
C LYS A 196 -17.99 -9.35 -3.79
N ARG A 197 -18.34 -10.63 -3.65
CA ARG A 197 -17.41 -11.71 -3.30
C ARG A 197 -16.35 -11.91 -4.38
N SER A 198 -16.64 -11.53 -5.62
CA SER A 198 -15.66 -11.59 -6.72
C SER A 198 -14.56 -10.55 -6.60
N TYR A 199 -14.80 -9.46 -5.86
CA TYR A 199 -13.80 -8.42 -5.58
C TYR A 199 -13.07 -8.70 -4.27
N LEU A 200 -13.83 -8.86 -3.19
CA LEU A 200 -13.30 -8.97 -1.83
C LEU A 200 -12.75 -10.38 -1.52
N GLY A 201 -13.26 -11.40 -2.21
CA GLY A 201 -13.14 -12.80 -1.80
C GLY A 201 -14.16 -13.16 -0.72
N SER A 202 -14.11 -14.40 -0.25
CA SER A 202 -14.89 -14.88 0.91
C SER A 202 -14.03 -15.07 2.17
N ARG A 203 -12.71 -15.19 1.99
CA ARG A 203 -11.71 -15.41 3.02
C ARG A 203 -10.41 -14.68 2.67
N ALA A 204 -9.62 -14.40 3.69
CA ALA A 204 -8.35 -13.73 3.51
C ALA A 204 -7.28 -14.72 3.06
N LEU A 205 -6.31 -14.21 2.28
CA LEU A 205 -5.24 -15.03 1.73
C LEU A 205 -4.25 -15.41 2.82
N GLU A 206 -3.86 -16.69 2.81
CA GLU A 206 -2.94 -17.29 3.75
C GLU A 206 -1.75 -17.93 3.05
N PHE A 207 -0.62 -17.99 3.77
CA PHE A 207 0.51 -18.76 3.28
C PHE A 207 0.25 -20.26 3.37
N GLN A 208 0.55 -20.94 2.27
CA GLN A 208 0.57 -22.39 2.16
C GLN A 208 1.96 -22.80 1.70
N PHE A 209 2.89 -22.76 2.65
CA PHE A 209 4.30 -23.02 2.37
C PHE A 209 4.55 -24.47 1.89
N GLY A 210 3.67 -25.43 2.19
CA GLY A 210 3.86 -26.82 1.77
C GLY A 210 5.19 -27.36 2.30
N LYS A 211 6.15 -27.67 1.40
CA LYS A 211 7.51 -28.12 1.74
C LYS A 211 8.47 -27.00 2.18
N TYR A 212 8.09 -25.74 1.99
CA TYR A 212 8.84 -24.60 2.51
C TYR A 212 8.46 -24.39 3.98
N HIS A 213 9.39 -23.93 4.82
CA HIS A 213 9.17 -23.83 6.26
C HIS A 213 8.74 -22.41 6.70
N SER A 214 9.14 -21.37 5.96
CA SER A 214 8.77 -19.96 6.19
C SER A 214 9.29 -19.07 5.06
N LEU A 215 8.91 -17.79 5.07
CA LEU A 215 9.59 -16.77 4.29
C LEU A 215 11.06 -16.61 4.75
N PRO A 216 12.02 -16.37 3.83
CA PRO A 216 13.40 -16.08 4.20
C PRO A 216 13.53 -14.73 4.89
N SER A 217 14.51 -14.58 5.78
CA SER A 217 14.79 -13.32 6.45
C SER A 217 15.25 -12.25 5.45
N THR A 218 14.62 -11.08 5.50
CA THR A 218 14.76 -9.99 4.54
C THR A 218 14.96 -8.65 5.27
N PRO A 219 16.16 -8.37 5.80
CA PRO A 219 16.42 -7.17 6.59
C PRO A 219 16.35 -5.87 5.78
N VAL A 220 16.33 -5.93 4.45
CA VAL A 220 16.22 -4.73 3.60
C VAL A 220 14.81 -4.15 3.53
N ILE A 221 13.78 -4.92 3.89
CA ILE A 221 12.40 -4.45 3.89
C ILE A 221 12.18 -3.65 5.17
N THR A 222 12.14 -2.32 5.03
CA THR A 222 11.95 -1.38 6.14
C THR A 222 10.54 -0.82 6.17
N ARG A 223 9.78 -0.94 5.08
CA ARG A 223 8.37 -0.51 5.02
C ARG A 223 7.52 -1.54 4.30
N LEU A 224 6.37 -1.90 4.87
CA LEU A 224 5.38 -2.78 4.24
C LEU A 224 4.04 -2.05 4.12
N LEU A 225 3.51 -1.98 2.90
CA LEU A 225 2.26 -1.27 2.60
C LEU A 225 1.22 -2.21 1.96
N VAL A 226 -0.02 -2.08 2.38
CA VAL A 226 -1.22 -2.58 1.70
C VAL A 226 -2.20 -1.42 1.61
N ARG A 227 -2.60 -1.06 0.38
CA ARG A 227 -3.43 0.12 0.11
C ARG A 227 -4.85 -0.28 -0.30
N ARG A 228 -5.79 0.61 -0.01
CA ARG A 228 -7.23 0.51 -0.23
C ARG A 228 -7.61 0.32 -1.70
N GLN A 229 -6.77 0.72 -2.65
CA GLN A 229 -7.01 0.43 -4.07
C GLN A 229 -7.00 -1.08 -4.40
N TYR A 230 -6.58 -1.94 -3.46
CA TYR A 230 -6.56 -3.40 -3.59
C TYR A 230 -7.58 -4.04 -2.63
N PHE A 231 -8.57 -4.76 -3.16
CA PHE A 231 -9.72 -5.23 -2.37
C PHE A 231 -9.49 -6.56 -1.64
N ARG A 232 -8.51 -7.36 -2.08
CA ARG A 232 -8.32 -8.71 -1.55
C ARG A 232 -7.51 -8.67 -0.25
N ASN A 233 -8.13 -9.15 0.83
CA ASN A 233 -7.49 -9.16 2.13
C ASN A 233 -6.43 -10.25 2.26
N ILE A 234 -5.40 -9.92 3.04
CA ILE A 234 -4.38 -10.85 3.55
C ILE A 234 -4.78 -11.18 4.99
N SER A 235 -4.57 -12.43 5.41
CA SER A 235 -4.94 -12.83 6.77
C SER A 235 -3.94 -12.27 7.79
N PRO A 236 -4.36 -12.07 9.05
CA PRO A 236 -3.45 -11.66 10.12
C PRO A 236 -2.25 -12.61 10.31
N LYS A 237 -2.47 -13.92 10.14
CA LYS A 237 -1.40 -14.92 10.21
C LYS A 237 -0.35 -14.71 9.12
N ALA A 238 -0.78 -14.44 7.88
CA ALA A 238 0.15 -14.14 6.80
C ALA A 238 0.91 -12.83 7.06
N PHE A 239 0.27 -11.80 7.65
CA PHE A 239 1.00 -10.62 8.10
C PHE A 239 2.06 -10.95 9.15
N ALA A 240 1.73 -11.73 10.18
CA ALA A 240 2.68 -12.16 11.20
C ALA A 240 3.88 -12.92 10.60
N ASP A 241 3.64 -13.82 9.64
CA ASP A 241 4.71 -14.52 8.92
C ASP A 241 5.63 -13.57 8.13
N MET A 242 5.07 -12.52 7.52
CA MET A 242 5.86 -11.48 6.83
C MET A 242 6.65 -10.62 7.82
N PHE A 243 6.05 -10.22 8.93
CA PHE A 243 6.72 -9.42 9.98
C PHE A 243 7.88 -10.18 10.60
N LYS A 244 7.69 -11.47 10.89
CA LYS A 244 8.76 -12.37 11.36
C LYS A 244 9.93 -12.46 10.37
N ALA A 245 9.64 -12.40 9.07
CA ALA A 245 10.66 -12.45 8.02
C ALA A 245 11.31 -11.08 7.71
N THR A 246 10.91 -10.00 8.37
CA THR A 246 11.37 -8.62 8.10
C THR A 246 11.90 -7.95 9.38
N PRO A 247 13.08 -8.35 9.87
CA PRO A 247 13.58 -7.96 11.20
C PRO A 247 13.92 -6.47 11.35
N CYS A 248 14.00 -5.72 10.25
CA CYS A 248 14.28 -4.27 10.25
C CYS A 248 13.06 -3.46 9.79
N LEU A 249 11.85 -4.02 9.87
CA LEU A 249 10.63 -3.34 9.49
C LEU A 249 10.34 -2.18 10.43
N GLU A 250 10.30 -0.97 9.88
CA GLU A 250 10.11 0.29 10.63
C GLU A 250 8.72 0.90 10.41
N VAL A 251 8.10 0.65 9.25
CA VAL A 251 6.78 1.21 8.90
C VAL A 251 5.85 0.11 8.40
N ILE A 252 4.66 0.05 8.98
CA ILE A 252 3.56 -0.79 8.51
C ILE A 252 2.37 0.13 8.21
N HIS A 253 1.80 -0.02 7.02
CA HIS A 253 0.58 0.66 6.60
C HIS A 253 -0.39 -0.36 6.01
N LEU A 254 -1.52 -0.59 6.67
CA LEU A 254 -2.49 -1.60 6.27
C LEU A 254 -3.88 -0.98 6.11
N GLU A 255 -4.42 -1.06 4.90
CA GLU A 255 -5.79 -0.66 4.60
C GLU A 255 -6.58 -1.91 4.17
N ARG A 256 -7.50 -2.36 5.03
CA ARG A 256 -8.33 -3.56 4.86
C ARG A 256 -9.71 -3.17 4.34
N TRP A 257 -10.32 -4.03 3.53
CA TRP A 257 -11.75 -3.97 3.21
C TRP A 257 -12.57 -4.97 4.05
N CYS A 258 -13.69 -4.52 4.63
CA CYS A 258 -14.66 -5.43 5.25
C CYS A 258 -15.38 -6.32 4.22
N TYR A 259 -15.63 -7.60 4.55
CA TYR A 259 -16.32 -8.55 3.68
C TYR A 259 -17.81 -8.29 3.56
N ASN A 260 -18.39 -7.57 4.53
CA ASN A 260 -19.83 -7.46 4.70
C ASN A 260 -20.49 -8.84 4.87
N GLU A 261 -19.82 -9.70 5.62
CA GLU A 261 -20.30 -11.01 6.00
C GLU A 261 -19.81 -11.28 7.41
N ILE A 262 -20.76 -11.34 8.35
CA ILE A 262 -20.45 -11.39 9.79
C ILE A 262 -19.47 -12.51 10.11
N LEU A 263 -19.62 -13.68 9.48
CA LEU A 263 -18.74 -14.82 9.72
C LEU A 263 -17.34 -14.59 9.15
N SER A 264 -17.22 -14.13 7.90
CA SER A 264 -15.92 -13.84 7.29
C SER A 264 -15.16 -12.73 8.01
N ASP A 265 -15.86 -11.66 8.42
CA ASP A 265 -15.24 -10.57 9.17
C ASP A 265 -14.84 -11.04 10.59
N LYS A 266 -15.67 -11.84 11.28
CA LYS A 266 -15.30 -12.46 12.56
C LYS A 266 -14.14 -13.44 12.44
N ASP A 267 -14.06 -14.19 11.34
CA ASP A 267 -12.98 -15.13 11.08
C ASP A 267 -11.64 -14.39 10.88
N TRP A 268 -11.66 -13.27 10.16
CA TRP A 268 -10.49 -12.39 10.07
C TRP A 268 -10.15 -11.79 11.43
N ASP A 269 -11.16 -11.26 12.14
CA ASP A 269 -10.98 -10.57 13.42
C ASP A 269 -10.37 -11.51 14.49
N ARG A 270 -10.73 -12.80 14.49
CA ARG A 270 -10.18 -13.84 15.40
C ARG A 270 -8.67 -13.95 15.37
N GLY A 271 -8.03 -13.70 14.23
CA GLY A 271 -6.56 -13.72 14.10
C GLY A 271 -5.90 -12.34 14.23
N SER A 272 -6.70 -11.27 14.26
CA SER A 272 -6.26 -9.89 14.00
C SER A 272 -5.87 -9.07 15.21
N SER A 273 -5.99 -9.64 16.42
CA SER A 273 -5.52 -8.93 17.61
C SER A 273 -4.08 -8.48 17.38
N LEU A 274 -3.74 -7.24 17.74
CA LEU A 274 -2.39 -6.71 17.50
C LEU A 274 -1.31 -7.55 18.22
N MET A 275 -1.71 -8.22 19.31
CA MET A 275 -0.92 -9.26 19.97
C MET A 275 -0.66 -10.47 19.05
N GLY A 276 -1.68 -10.92 18.29
CA GLY A 276 -1.57 -12.00 17.30
C GLY A 276 -0.75 -11.63 16.06
N LEU A 277 -0.62 -10.34 15.72
CA LEU A 277 0.21 -9.88 14.61
C LEU A 277 1.73 -10.00 14.88
N HIS A 278 2.17 -10.16 16.13
CA HIS A 278 3.59 -10.26 16.48
C HIS A 278 4.43 -9.12 15.87
N LEU A 279 3.96 -7.88 16.06
CA LEU A 279 4.60 -6.70 15.48
C LEU A 279 6.07 -6.58 15.92
N PRO A 280 6.99 -6.21 15.00
CA PRO A 280 8.41 -6.26 15.26
C PRO A 280 8.85 -5.12 16.19
N SER A 281 9.83 -5.38 17.06
CA SER A 281 10.37 -4.36 17.99
C SER A 281 11.12 -3.21 17.29
N SER A 282 11.45 -3.38 16.01
CA SER A 282 12.02 -2.34 15.14
C SER A 282 11.00 -1.30 14.67
N LEU A 283 9.70 -1.55 14.86
CA LEU A 283 8.62 -0.73 14.32
C LEU A 283 8.61 0.67 14.93
N LYS A 284 8.60 1.68 14.06
CA LYS A 284 8.49 3.11 14.41
C LYS A 284 7.11 3.66 14.12
N ARG A 285 6.49 3.20 13.03
CA ARG A 285 5.19 3.69 12.57
C ARG A 285 4.25 2.54 12.22
N PHE A 286 3.08 2.55 12.82
CA PHE A 286 2.00 1.62 12.52
C PHE A 286 0.75 2.40 12.15
N SER A 287 0.17 2.14 10.98
CA SER A 287 -1.11 2.69 10.57
C SER A 287 -2.01 1.57 10.09
N PHE A 288 -3.22 1.51 10.65
CA PHE A 288 -4.24 0.53 10.31
C PHE A 288 -5.57 1.22 10.03
N TYR A 289 -6.16 0.90 8.87
CA TYR A 289 -7.46 1.36 8.45
C TYR A 289 -8.35 0.17 8.10
N ASP A 290 -9.53 0.12 8.72
CA ASP A 290 -10.57 -0.87 8.44
C ASP A 290 -11.71 -0.18 7.65
N GLU A 291 -11.71 -0.33 6.32
CA GLU A 291 -12.68 0.29 5.42
C GLU A 291 -14.05 -0.41 5.57
N CYS A 292 -15.03 0.35 6.04
CA CYS A 292 -16.42 -0.09 6.17
C CYS A 292 -17.46 1.01 5.88
N ASN A 293 -17.05 2.15 5.31
CA ASN A 293 -17.86 3.37 5.21
C ASN A 293 -17.92 4.00 3.82
N THR A 294 -17.41 3.33 2.79
CA THR A 294 -17.70 3.77 1.42
C THR A 294 -19.23 3.84 1.18
N THR A 295 -19.64 4.76 0.31
CA THR A 295 -21.03 4.88 -0.23
C THR A 295 -21.53 3.54 -0.78
N TYR A 296 -20.62 2.72 -1.28
CA TYR A 296 -20.81 1.32 -1.62
C TYR A 296 -21.27 0.43 -0.44
N HIS A 297 -20.71 0.61 0.76
CA HIS A 297 -21.14 -0.13 1.96
C HIS A 297 -22.54 0.35 2.40
N ARG A 298 -22.87 1.62 2.13
CA ARG A 298 -24.14 2.25 2.48
C ARG A 298 -25.29 1.86 1.54
N GLN A 299 -25.05 1.79 0.23
CA GLN A 299 -26.09 1.55 -0.79
C GLN A 299 -26.53 0.08 -0.88
N GLY A 300 -25.65 -0.87 -0.55
CA GLY A 300 -25.99 -2.31 -0.50
C GLY A 300 -26.86 -2.76 0.68
N ARG A 301 -27.46 -1.81 1.43
CA ARG A 301 -28.23 -2.07 2.68
C ARG A 301 -27.46 -2.96 3.68
N MET A 302 -26.15 -2.74 3.77
CA MET A 302 -25.25 -3.58 4.56
C MET A 302 -25.44 -3.33 6.06
N ARG A 303 -25.67 -4.39 6.84
CA ARG A 303 -25.76 -4.32 8.31
C ARG A 303 -24.40 -4.71 8.90
N LEU A 304 -23.69 -3.74 9.46
CA LEU A 304 -22.46 -4.00 10.19
C LEU A 304 -22.77 -4.79 11.48
N PRO A 305 -22.01 -5.85 11.82
CA PRO A 305 -22.21 -6.63 13.05
C PRO A 305 -21.92 -5.86 14.34
N ARG A 306 -21.27 -4.70 14.27
CA ARG A 306 -20.80 -3.92 15.43
C ARG A 306 -21.88 -3.04 16.07
N SER A 307 -23.12 -3.05 15.59
CA SER A 307 -24.16 -2.11 16.04
C SER A 307 -24.73 -2.43 17.42
N ASN A 308 -24.03 -1.99 18.47
CA ASN A 308 -24.63 -1.71 19.78
C ASN A 308 -23.87 -0.55 20.44
N LYS A 309 -24.54 0.60 20.64
CA LYS A 309 -23.88 1.88 21.01
C LYS A 309 -23.11 1.86 22.34
N ARG A 310 -23.52 1.05 23.32
CA ARG A 310 -22.79 0.88 24.60
C ARG A 310 -21.57 -0.04 24.44
N LEU A 311 -21.74 -1.15 23.70
CA LEU A 311 -20.64 -2.05 23.39
C LEU A 311 -19.58 -1.38 22.51
N LEU A 312 -19.91 -0.40 21.66
CA LEU A 312 -18.91 0.22 20.78
C LEU A 312 -17.83 1.00 21.56
N SER A 313 -18.22 1.74 22.60
CA SER A 313 -17.24 2.45 23.45
C SER A 313 -16.41 1.46 24.26
N ASP A 314 -17.05 0.45 24.86
CA ASP A 314 -16.35 -0.57 25.66
C ASP A 314 -15.42 -1.41 24.78
N VAL A 315 -15.86 -1.84 23.60
CA VAL A 315 -15.06 -2.58 22.61
C VAL A 315 -13.91 -1.73 22.06
N VAL A 316 -14.13 -0.43 21.81
CA VAL A 316 -13.04 0.47 21.40
C VAL A 316 -12.04 0.64 22.54
N ASN A 317 -12.49 0.81 23.79
CA ASN A 317 -11.60 0.90 24.94
C ASN A 317 -10.83 -0.41 25.19
N GLU A 318 -11.48 -1.57 25.08
CA GLU A 318 -10.84 -2.89 25.14
C GLU A 318 -9.78 -3.04 24.05
N LEU A 319 -10.12 -2.70 22.80
CA LEU A 319 -9.17 -2.70 21.68
C LEU A 319 -7.99 -1.78 21.98
N LEU A 320 -8.22 -0.56 22.46
CA LEU A 320 -7.15 0.39 22.76
C LEU A 320 -6.25 -0.06 23.92
N VAL A 321 -6.77 -0.85 24.87
CA VAL A 321 -5.95 -1.50 25.90
C VAL A 321 -5.10 -2.61 25.30
N GLU A 322 -5.66 -3.47 24.44
CA GLU A 322 -4.88 -4.50 23.72
C GLU A 322 -3.78 -3.88 22.86
N VAL A 323 -4.08 -2.77 22.18
CA VAL A 323 -3.13 -2.01 21.38
C VAL A 323 -2.00 -1.47 22.27
N ALA A 324 -2.31 -0.93 23.44
CA ALA A 324 -1.31 -0.45 24.39
C ALA A 324 -0.40 -1.60 24.87
N HIS A 325 -0.97 -2.77 25.16
CA HIS A 325 -0.19 -3.95 25.55
C HIS A 325 0.77 -4.40 24.44
N ALA A 326 0.34 -4.38 23.19
CA ALA A 326 1.23 -4.64 22.06
C ALA A 326 2.32 -3.55 21.94
N ALA A 327 1.93 -2.26 22.05
CA ALA A 327 2.84 -1.12 21.94
C ALA A 327 3.94 -1.11 23.01
N LYS A 328 3.68 -1.64 24.19
CA LYS A 328 4.67 -1.83 25.27
C LYS A 328 5.89 -2.65 24.82
N HIS A 329 5.71 -3.53 23.84
CA HIS A 329 6.78 -4.35 23.27
C HIS A 329 7.46 -3.74 22.03
N MET A 330 7.12 -2.48 21.70
CA MET A 330 7.66 -1.73 20.55
C MET A 330 8.46 -0.51 21.03
N PRO A 331 9.70 -0.69 21.51
CA PRO A 331 10.47 0.38 22.15
C PRO A 331 10.80 1.56 21.21
N LYS A 332 10.78 1.31 19.89
CA LYS A 332 11.04 2.32 18.85
C LYS A 332 9.77 2.98 18.31
N LEU A 333 8.59 2.67 18.85
CA LEU A 333 7.33 3.22 18.35
C LEU A 333 7.31 4.74 18.55
N GLU A 334 7.18 5.45 17.43
CA GLU A 334 7.08 6.91 17.34
C GLU A 334 5.64 7.33 17.07
N ILE A 335 4.95 6.66 16.14
CA ILE A 335 3.57 6.98 15.76
C ILE A 335 2.74 5.70 15.63
N LEU A 336 1.54 5.71 16.20
CA LEU A 336 0.54 4.67 15.98
C LEU A 336 -0.79 5.31 15.62
N GLU A 337 -1.37 4.89 14.51
CA GLU A 337 -2.67 5.36 14.04
C GLU A 337 -3.62 4.20 13.81
N ILE A 338 -4.81 4.32 14.40
CA ILE A 338 -5.93 3.42 14.16
C ILE A 338 -7.10 4.26 13.71
N TRP A 339 -7.53 3.97 12.49
CA TRP A 339 -8.63 4.66 11.85
C TRP A 339 -9.85 3.74 11.88
N ASN A 340 -10.93 4.24 12.47
CA ASN A 340 -12.19 3.51 12.56
C ASN A 340 -13.32 4.34 11.96
N CYS A 341 -14.17 3.69 11.18
CA CYS A 341 -15.37 4.28 10.63
C CYS A 341 -16.56 3.38 10.94
N GLU A 342 -17.77 3.91 10.98
CA GLU A 342 -19.02 3.16 11.08
C GLU A 342 -20.09 3.85 10.22
N ALA A 343 -20.49 3.15 9.16
CA ALA A 343 -21.41 3.68 8.15
C ALA A 343 -22.82 3.99 8.67
N ARG A 344 -23.36 3.13 9.54
CA ARG A 344 -24.77 3.20 9.95
C ARG A 344 -25.07 4.49 10.69
N ASP A 345 -24.20 4.86 11.62
CA ASP A 345 -24.36 6.03 12.47
C ASP A 345 -23.56 7.24 11.97
N ARG A 346 -22.94 7.15 10.77
CA ARG A 346 -22.07 8.20 10.17
C ARG A 346 -20.94 8.64 11.09
N LYS A 347 -20.34 7.66 11.73
CA LYS A 347 -19.25 7.83 12.68
C LYS A 347 -17.93 7.63 11.96
N ALA A 348 -17.01 8.58 12.04
CA ALA A 348 -15.61 8.40 11.63
C ALA A 348 -14.69 8.95 12.71
N GLY A 349 -13.58 8.26 12.99
CA GLY A 349 -12.65 8.67 14.02
C GLY A 349 -11.28 8.05 13.87
N ILE A 350 -10.28 8.79 14.35
CA ILE A 350 -8.88 8.40 14.40
C ILE A 350 -8.43 8.39 15.86
N PHE A 351 -7.78 7.31 16.25
CA PHE A 351 -6.91 7.27 17.41
C PHE A 351 -5.47 7.43 16.90
N ARG A 352 -4.77 8.46 17.37
CA ARG A 352 -3.36 8.69 17.07
C ARG A 352 -2.57 8.80 18.36
N TYR A 353 -1.58 7.94 18.52
CA TYR A 353 -0.52 8.09 19.51
C TYR A 353 0.74 8.62 18.83
N GLU A 354 1.40 9.58 19.47
CA GLU A 354 2.66 10.16 19.06
C GLU A 354 3.60 10.26 20.26
N LYS A 355 4.80 9.71 20.11
CA LYS A 355 5.87 9.81 21.09
C LYS A 355 6.64 11.11 20.85
N LEU A 356 6.72 11.92 21.89
CA LEU A 356 7.55 13.12 21.95
C LEU A 356 8.81 12.82 22.79
N ASP A 357 9.78 13.72 22.80
CA ASP A 357 11.09 13.48 23.45
C ASP A 357 10.98 13.04 24.93
N ARG A 358 10.06 13.65 25.68
CA ARG A 358 9.82 13.35 27.13
C ARG A 358 8.34 13.27 27.49
N ALA A 359 7.48 13.04 26.50
CA ALA A 359 6.04 12.96 26.67
C ALA A 359 5.45 12.04 25.61
N GLY A 360 4.21 11.62 25.78
CA GLY A 360 3.40 11.10 24.69
C GLY A 360 2.15 11.93 24.52
N LYS A 361 1.61 11.93 23.31
CA LYS A 361 0.38 12.59 22.97
C LYS A 361 -0.58 11.58 22.35
N ILE A 362 -1.77 11.47 22.91
CA ILE A 362 -2.90 10.79 22.29
C ILE A 362 -3.87 11.84 21.78
N VAL A 363 -4.20 11.74 20.50
CA VAL A 363 -5.25 12.51 19.86
C VAL A 363 -6.32 11.55 19.40
N CYS A 364 -7.53 11.72 19.93
CA CYS A 364 -8.72 11.08 19.44
C CYS A 364 -9.59 12.12 18.77
N GLN A 365 -9.74 12.02 17.46
CA GLN A 365 -10.58 12.94 16.70
C GLN A 365 -11.68 12.15 16.01
N GLY A 366 -12.94 12.52 16.16
CA GLY A 366 -14.02 11.80 15.50
C GLY A 366 -15.37 12.50 15.55
N THR A 367 -16.32 12.04 14.75
CA THR A 367 -17.68 12.61 14.65
C THR A 367 -18.63 12.11 15.74
N TRP A 368 -18.09 11.48 16.79
CA TRP A 368 -18.82 11.03 17.96
C TRP A 368 -18.02 11.29 19.22
N ASP A 369 -18.71 11.41 20.35
CA ASP A 369 -18.07 11.57 21.66
C ASP A 369 -17.45 10.23 22.09
N LEU A 370 -16.13 10.09 21.87
CA LEU A 370 -15.36 8.95 22.34
C LEU A 370 -14.87 9.23 23.76
N ASP A 371 -15.42 8.51 24.75
CA ASP A 371 -14.91 8.56 26.11
C ASP A 371 -13.76 7.57 26.28
N ILE A 372 -12.57 8.09 26.58
CA ILE A 372 -11.37 7.29 26.84
C ILE A 372 -11.37 6.89 28.31
N SER A 373 -11.56 5.60 28.55
CA SER A 373 -11.65 5.03 29.89
C SER A 373 -10.34 5.21 30.66
N LYS A 374 -10.43 5.23 32.00
CA LYS A 374 -9.25 5.25 32.87
C LYS A 374 -8.30 4.07 32.64
N GLN A 375 -8.82 2.93 32.16
CA GLN A 375 -8.03 1.75 31.85
C GLN A 375 -7.14 1.99 30.63
N VAL A 376 -7.69 2.58 29.56
CA VAL A 376 -6.90 2.97 28.37
C VAL A 376 -5.80 3.94 28.76
N LYS A 377 -6.11 4.98 29.54
CA LYS A 377 -5.12 5.97 30.00
C LYS A 377 -3.96 5.30 30.76
N ARG A 378 -4.27 4.39 31.69
CA ARG A 378 -3.27 3.63 32.44
C ARG A 378 -2.41 2.74 31.54
N ALA A 379 -3.05 2.00 30.63
CA ALA A 379 -2.33 1.09 29.73
C ALA A 379 -1.35 1.86 28.82
N TRP A 380 -1.75 3.01 28.27
CA TRP A 380 -0.87 3.85 27.45
C TRP A 380 0.19 4.58 28.25
N GLN A 381 -0.05 4.90 29.52
CA GLN A 381 0.97 5.44 30.42
C GLN A 381 2.12 4.43 30.63
N GLU A 382 1.84 3.13 30.64
CA GLU A 382 2.86 2.08 30.71
C GLU A 382 3.69 1.90 29.44
N VAL A 383 3.23 2.43 28.30
CA VAL A 383 4.03 2.46 27.06
C VAL A 383 5.14 3.51 27.16
N LEU A 384 4.95 4.55 27.98
CA LEU A 384 5.82 5.70 28.17
C LEU A 384 6.76 5.57 29.38
N VAL A 385 7.37 4.40 29.57
CA VAL A 385 8.32 4.21 30.68
C VAL A 385 9.68 4.80 30.31
N ALA A 386 10.18 5.74 31.12
CA ALA A 386 11.50 6.31 30.93
C ALA A 386 12.60 5.27 31.18
N PRO A 387 13.79 5.37 30.52
CA PRO A 387 14.91 4.46 30.71
C PRO A 387 15.42 4.34 32.16
N GLY A 388 14.99 5.22 33.08
CA GLY A 388 15.32 5.20 34.50
C GLY A 388 14.13 5.02 35.45
N GLY A 389 12.98 4.54 34.96
CA GLY A 389 11.78 4.31 35.79
C GLY A 389 10.95 5.55 36.11
N GLY A 390 11.29 6.72 35.53
CA GLY A 390 10.46 7.91 35.59
C GLY A 390 9.20 7.81 34.71
N HIS A 391 8.18 8.58 35.05
CA HIS A 391 6.94 8.68 34.27
C HIS A 391 7.03 9.88 33.32
N TYR A 392 6.92 9.63 32.01
CA TYR A 392 6.68 10.72 31.05
C TYR A 392 5.20 11.13 31.08
N GLU A 393 4.91 12.39 30.81
CA GLU A 393 3.52 12.85 30.76
C GLU A 393 2.81 12.33 29.51
N LEU A 394 1.55 11.92 29.68
CA LEU A 394 0.66 11.54 28.58
C LEU A 394 -0.44 12.60 28.43
N GLY A 395 -0.31 13.43 27.40
CA GLY A 395 -1.37 14.35 26.98
C GLY A 395 -2.45 13.60 26.22
N ILE A 396 -3.72 13.86 26.54
CA ILE A 396 -4.87 13.25 25.86
C ILE A 396 -5.82 14.35 25.40
N GLU A 397 -5.98 14.46 24.08
CA GLU A 397 -6.91 15.39 23.44
C GLU A 397 -8.03 14.60 22.77
N VAL A 398 -9.28 14.90 23.13
CA VAL A 398 -10.48 14.35 22.48
C VAL A 398 -11.18 15.49 21.73
N MET A 399 -11.26 15.38 20.42
CA MET A 399 -11.85 16.36 19.53
C MET A 399 -13.10 15.81 18.86
N SER A 400 -14.23 16.48 19.08
CA SER A 400 -15.50 16.18 18.42
C SER A 400 -15.59 16.94 17.10
N LEU A 401 -15.71 16.21 15.99
CA LEU A 401 -15.91 16.76 14.66
C LEU A 401 -17.40 16.96 14.40
N GLN A 402 -17.84 18.22 14.26
CA GLN A 402 -19.22 18.52 13.91
C GLN A 402 -19.52 18.06 12.47
N PRO A 403 -20.63 17.34 12.21
CA PRO A 403 -20.95 16.84 10.87
C PRO A 403 -21.17 17.91 9.79
N ARG A 404 -21.19 19.21 10.14
CA ARG A 404 -21.55 20.32 9.26
C ARG A 404 -20.39 20.99 8.50
N GLU A 405 -19.17 20.49 8.62
CA GLU A 405 -18.03 20.96 7.81
C GLU A 405 -17.50 19.93 6.80
N ILE A 406 -18.09 18.73 6.75
CA ILE A 406 -17.77 17.70 5.74
C ILE A 406 -18.65 17.92 4.48
N GLY A 407 -18.74 19.19 4.06
CA GLY A 407 -19.36 19.59 2.80
C GLY A 407 -18.28 19.64 1.72
N LEU A 408 -18.20 18.59 0.90
CA LEU A 408 -17.71 18.60 -0.49
C LEU A 408 -16.34 19.27 -0.82
N ASN A 409 -15.48 19.62 0.13
CA ASN A 409 -14.17 20.23 -0.13
C ASN A 409 -13.02 19.61 0.69
N LEU A 410 -13.04 18.30 0.94
CA LEU A 410 -11.80 17.59 1.28
C LEU A 410 -11.09 17.23 -0.03
N SER A 411 -10.55 18.25 -0.69
CA SER A 411 -9.39 18.07 -1.54
C SER A 411 -8.31 17.45 -0.66
N ILE A 412 -7.85 16.26 -1.02
CA ILE A 412 -6.57 15.73 -0.56
C ILE A 412 -5.56 16.87 -0.78
N PRO A 413 -4.79 17.33 0.23
CA PRO A 413 -3.80 18.36 -0.01
C PRO A 413 -2.86 17.84 -1.10
N GLU A 414 -2.93 18.48 -2.27
CA GLU A 414 -1.88 18.41 -3.26
C GLU A 414 -0.60 18.78 -2.51
N ALA A 415 0.39 17.90 -2.56
CA ALA A 415 1.72 18.25 -2.12
C ALA A 415 2.13 19.48 -2.94
N GLU A 416 2.31 20.61 -2.26
CA GLU A 416 2.96 21.78 -2.84
C GLU A 416 4.35 21.35 -3.33
N GLU A 417 4.45 21.16 -4.65
CA GLU A 417 5.71 21.29 -5.37
C GLU A 417 6.12 22.76 -5.32
N GLU A 418 6.80 23.17 -4.25
CA GLU A 418 7.74 24.29 -4.36
C GLU A 418 8.97 23.79 -5.12
N CYS A 419 8.88 23.88 -6.45
CA CYS A 419 10.05 23.96 -7.32
C CYS A 419 10.58 25.40 -7.29
N ALA A 420 11.79 25.55 -6.76
CA ALA A 420 12.76 26.54 -7.21
C ALA A 420 13.77 25.85 -8.13
#